data_AF-A0A0N0RSW3-F1
#
_entry.id   AF-A0A0N0RSW3-F1
#
_cell.length_a   1.000
_cell.length_b   1.000
_cell.length_c   1.000
_cell.angle_alpha   90.00
_cell.angle_beta   90.00
_cell.angle_gamma   90.00
#
_symmetry.space_group_name_H-M   'P 1'
#
loop_
_entity.id
_entity.type
_entity.pdbx_description
1 polymer ?
#
loop_
_entity_poly.entity_id
_entity_poly.type
_entity_poly.pdbx_seq_one_letter_code
_entity_poly.pdbx_strand_id
1 'polypeptide(L)'
;MTIRFLVNFVLIAIPIGTTLAVLFGIQGHRDATGQAPLFAPEPPDFPGDGGNGGGGGGGPRPKQGLGHQMLCQKSFGFAPTSKGQKYIRMCRLLFSTTDRRGSSILNTARSLPRGSTARKDRSLRERELRPDGLNPNQWNWNVGDAGGLCMNVTYFNNGTYPTEFTAPEFQITWQYPQGPATDPVHAFPNIQLDGDSLPAPINTISKMDLDLEWTYATGNGTTEASTAAALTAANLNTNVAIDMFMDADKKKSQSPSDATYEVMVWFAAFGPATQPLGLPKGVLATKTINGATFSLYHDQNQNKQEVLTWYSTQPILEFSGDITPLINAIFTLQLPGLPSETDYLGYWSFGSEAFSCPEVVTFNVPRFSLDIETA
;
A
#
# COMPACT_ATOMS: atom_id res chain seq x y z
N MET A 1 -60.95 -18.36 -11.24
CA MET A 1 -59.76 -19.21 -11.46
C MET A 1 -58.53 -18.41 -11.03
N THR A 2 -58.43 -18.08 -9.74
CA THR A 2 -57.62 -16.90 -9.32
C THR A 2 -56.95 -17.05 -7.95
N ILE A 3 -57.53 -17.77 -6.99
CA ILE A 3 -56.91 -17.94 -5.65
C ILE A 3 -55.91 -19.11 -5.60
N ARG A 4 -56.18 -20.22 -6.30
CA ARG A 4 -55.29 -21.40 -6.31
C ARG A 4 -53.92 -21.13 -6.96
N PHE A 5 -53.88 -20.29 -8.00
CA PHE A 5 -52.63 -19.87 -8.63
C PHE A 5 -51.81 -18.97 -7.72
N LEU A 6 -52.47 -18.04 -7.01
CA LEU A 6 -51.80 -17.12 -6.09
C LEU A 6 -51.15 -17.85 -4.91
N VAL A 7 -51.87 -18.80 -4.31
CA VAL A 7 -51.37 -19.60 -3.18
C VAL A 7 -50.18 -20.46 -3.60
N ASN A 8 -50.23 -21.11 -4.77
CA ASN A 8 -49.11 -21.90 -5.27
C ASN A 8 -47.88 -21.04 -5.58
N PHE A 9 -48.07 -19.84 -6.13
CA PHE A 9 -46.96 -18.94 -6.45
C PHE A 9 -46.28 -18.40 -5.19
N VAL A 10 -47.07 -18.01 -4.18
CA VAL A 10 -46.53 -17.54 -2.89
C VAL A 10 -45.79 -18.66 -2.13
N LEU A 11 -46.31 -19.89 -2.16
CA LEU A 11 -45.67 -21.04 -1.51
C LEU A 11 -44.34 -21.45 -2.18
N ILE A 12 -44.13 -21.12 -3.46
CA ILE A 12 -42.86 -21.34 -4.16
C ILE A 12 -41.90 -20.16 -3.96
N ALA A 13 -42.41 -18.93 -3.98
CA ALA A 13 -41.58 -17.73 -3.88
C ALA A 13 -40.93 -17.55 -2.50
N ILE A 14 -41.63 -17.92 -1.41
CA ILE A 14 -41.13 -17.73 -0.05
C ILE A 14 -39.84 -18.54 0.20
N PRO A 15 -39.77 -19.87 -0.05
CA PRO A 15 -38.56 -20.65 0.16
C PRO A 15 -37.36 -20.16 -0.66
N ILE A 16 -37.61 -19.72 -1.90
CA ILE A 16 -36.57 -19.20 -2.79
C ILE A 16 -36.05 -17.87 -2.23
N GLY A 17 -36.95 -16.94 -1.88
CA GLY A 17 -36.58 -15.64 -1.33
C GLY A 17 -35.81 -15.75 -0.01
N THR A 18 -36.22 -16.65 0.89
CA THR A 18 -35.50 -16.87 2.15
C THR A 18 -34.10 -17.44 1.92
N THR A 19 -33.96 -18.35 0.95
CA THR A 19 -32.66 -18.94 0.61
C THR A 19 -31.72 -17.89 0.05
N LEU A 20 -32.18 -17.08 -0.92
CA LEU A 20 -31.38 -16.00 -1.49
C LEU A 20 -30.98 -14.97 -0.44
N ALA A 21 -31.90 -14.57 0.45
CA ALA A 21 -31.60 -13.62 1.53
C ALA A 21 -30.52 -14.13 2.49
N VAL A 22 -30.55 -15.42 2.85
CA VAL A 22 -29.51 -16.04 3.68
C VAL A 22 -28.17 -16.08 2.93
N LEU A 23 -28.17 -16.46 1.65
CA LEU A 23 -26.95 -16.50 0.84
C LEU A 23 -26.31 -15.12 0.71
N PHE A 24 -27.10 -14.07 0.44
CA PHE A 24 -26.60 -12.69 0.40
C PHE A 24 -26.11 -12.20 1.76
N GLY A 25 -26.80 -12.57 2.86
CA GLY A 25 -26.37 -12.24 4.21
C GLY A 25 -25.03 -12.89 4.60
N ILE A 26 -24.86 -14.17 4.25
CA ILE A 26 -23.60 -14.89 4.47
C ILE A 26 -22.49 -14.29 3.60
N GLN A 27 -22.76 -14.01 2.33
CA GLN A 27 -21.79 -13.38 1.44
C GLN A 27 -21.35 -12.01 1.98
N GLY A 28 -22.30 -11.14 2.38
CA GLY A 28 -21.97 -9.84 2.96
C GLY A 28 -21.18 -9.93 4.28
N HIS A 29 -21.46 -10.93 5.13
CA HIS A 29 -20.64 -11.17 6.32
C HIS A 29 -19.22 -11.65 5.97
N ARG A 30 -19.10 -12.48 4.93
CA ARG A 30 -17.80 -12.98 4.44
C ARG A 30 -16.98 -11.85 3.84
N ASP A 31 -17.60 -10.98 3.05
CA ASP A 31 -16.96 -9.78 2.50
C ASP A 31 -16.47 -8.85 3.63
N ALA A 32 -17.32 -8.61 4.65
CA ALA A 32 -16.97 -7.78 5.80
C ALA A 32 -15.89 -8.38 6.72
N THR A 33 -15.74 -9.70 6.74
CA THR A 33 -14.73 -10.40 7.57
C THR A 33 -13.52 -10.89 6.78
N GLY A 34 -13.45 -10.57 5.49
CA GLY A 34 -12.36 -11.00 4.63
C GLY A 34 -12.32 -12.52 4.38
N GLN A 35 -13.46 -13.21 4.43
CA GLN A 35 -13.55 -14.61 4.02
C GLN A 35 -13.77 -14.72 2.49
N ALA A 36 -13.39 -15.85 1.88
CA ALA A 36 -13.59 -16.08 0.46
C ALA A 36 -15.09 -16.09 0.07
N PRO A 37 -15.50 -15.81 -1.17
CA PRO A 37 -16.90 -15.88 -1.58
C PRO A 37 -17.47 -17.30 -1.52
N LEU A 38 -18.79 -17.47 -1.34
CA LEU A 38 -19.40 -18.80 -1.26
C LEU A 38 -19.44 -19.54 -2.60
N PHE A 39 -19.35 -18.81 -3.72
CA PHE A 39 -19.56 -19.33 -5.08
C PHE A 39 -18.58 -18.79 -6.13
N ALA A 40 -17.41 -18.28 -5.73
CA ALA A 40 -16.39 -17.89 -6.70
C ALA A 40 -15.68 -19.13 -7.26
N PRO A 41 -15.27 -19.13 -8.55
CA PRO A 41 -14.32 -20.13 -9.05
C PRO A 41 -13.08 -20.14 -8.15
N GLU A 42 -12.53 -21.33 -7.90
CA GLU A 42 -11.33 -21.45 -7.08
C GLU A 42 -10.22 -20.58 -7.70
N PRO A 43 -9.60 -19.69 -6.91
CA PRO A 43 -8.43 -18.96 -7.39
C PRO A 43 -7.36 -19.97 -7.83
N PRO A 44 -6.45 -19.59 -8.75
CA PRO A 44 -5.35 -20.47 -9.11
C PRO A 44 -4.67 -20.99 -7.84
N ASP A 45 -4.36 -22.29 -7.80
CA ASP A 45 -3.77 -22.97 -6.64
C ASP A 45 -2.51 -22.23 -6.18
N PHE A 46 -2.65 -21.37 -5.17
CA PHE A 46 -1.54 -20.83 -4.43
C PHE A 46 -1.27 -21.80 -3.27
N PRO A 47 -0.23 -22.66 -3.33
CA PRO A 47 0.16 -23.49 -2.18
C PRO A 47 0.37 -22.63 -0.93
N GLY A 48 -0.56 -22.71 0.02
CA GLY A 48 -0.58 -21.86 1.21
C GLY A 48 -1.90 -21.86 1.98
N ASP A 49 -3.02 -22.19 1.34
CA ASP A 49 -4.36 -22.26 2.00
C ASP A 49 -4.52 -23.47 2.96
N GLY A 50 -3.42 -24.18 3.23
CA GLY A 50 -3.32 -25.21 4.25
C GLY A 50 -3.33 -24.61 5.65
N GLY A 51 -4.47 -24.10 6.08
CA GLY A 51 -4.74 -23.78 7.46
C GLY A 51 -4.53 -25.00 8.34
N ASN A 52 -3.33 -25.14 8.94
CA ASN A 52 -3.13 -26.02 10.08
C ASN A 52 -3.19 -25.19 11.37
N GLY A 53 -4.39 -24.64 11.63
CA GLY A 53 -4.80 -24.16 12.93
C GLY A 53 -5.09 -25.34 13.87
N GLY A 54 -4.09 -26.17 14.13
CA GLY A 54 -4.14 -27.25 15.11
C GLY A 54 -3.86 -26.73 16.52
N GLY A 55 -4.90 -26.29 17.22
CA GLY A 55 -4.83 -25.92 18.63
C GLY A 55 -4.42 -27.10 19.52
N GLY A 56 -3.28 -26.96 20.20
CA GLY A 56 -2.87 -27.80 21.32
C GLY A 56 -2.57 -26.93 22.53
N GLY A 57 -3.41 -27.03 23.55
CA GLY A 57 -3.37 -26.21 24.76
C GLY A 57 -2.04 -26.31 25.51
N GLY A 58 -1.44 -25.14 25.77
CA GLY A 58 -0.31 -24.95 26.67
C GLY A 58 -0.21 -23.46 27.00
N GLY A 59 -0.18 -23.12 28.30
CA GLY A 59 -0.36 -21.76 28.83
C GLY A 59 0.57 -20.66 28.29
N PRO A 60 0.32 -19.39 28.67
CA PRO A 60 0.86 -18.22 28.00
C PRO A 60 2.36 -18.09 28.24
N ARG A 61 3.16 -18.41 27.21
CA ARG A 61 4.51 -17.88 27.05
C ARG A 61 4.48 -16.95 25.83
N PRO A 62 4.97 -15.69 25.93
CA PRO A 62 5.15 -14.87 24.75
C PRO A 62 6.17 -15.56 23.85
N LYS A 63 5.71 -16.12 22.73
CA LYS A 63 6.60 -16.83 21.78
C LYS A 63 7.52 -15.80 21.12
N GLN A 64 8.79 -15.81 21.50
CA GLN A 64 9.86 -15.15 20.75
C GLN A 64 10.10 -16.00 19.50
N GLY A 65 9.71 -15.50 18.32
CA GLY A 65 9.85 -16.21 17.05
C GLY A 65 9.32 -15.39 15.88
N LEU A 66 9.54 -15.86 14.65
CA LEU A 66 8.93 -15.30 13.44
C LEU A 66 7.46 -15.72 13.35
N GLY A 67 6.64 -14.81 12.83
CA GLY A 67 5.27 -15.05 12.41
C GLY A 67 5.13 -14.78 10.92
N HIS A 68 4.19 -15.47 10.28
CA HIS A 68 3.85 -15.27 8.87
C HIS A 68 2.36 -14.96 8.77
N GLN A 69 1.99 -14.06 7.87
CA GLN A 69 0.59 -13.76 7.57
C GLN A 69 0.37 -13.66 6.08
N MET A 70 -0.64 -14.37 5.61
CA MET A 70 -1.05 -14.38 4.21
C MET A 70 -2.38 -13.63 4.05
N LEU A 71 -2.42 -12.72 3.08
CA LEU A 71 -3.58 -11.89 2.73
C LEU A 71 -3.90 -12.09 1.26
N CYS A 72 -4.81 -13.02 0.98
CA CYS A 72 -5.26 -13.33 -0.38
C CYS A 72 -6.60 -12.66 -0.70
N GLN A 73 -6.72 -12.11 -1.92
CA GLN A 73 -7.96 -11.54 -2.45
C GLN A 73 -8.56 -10.50 -1.49
N LYS A 74 -7.76 -9.51 -1.10
CA LYS A 74 -8.14 -8.42 -0.20
C LYS A 74 -7.89 -7.07 -0.86
N SER A 75 -8.83 -6.15 -0.66
CA SER A 75 -8.66 -4.75 -1.02
C SER A 75 -7.99 -3.93 0.09
N PHE A 76 -7.98 -4.43 1.34
CA PHE A 76 -7.41 -3.74 2.50
C PHE A 76 -6.34 -4.56 3.21
N GLY A 77 -5.40 -3.84 3.84
CA GLY A 77 -4.20 -4.39 4.42
C GLY A 77 -4.25 -4.79 5.89
N PHE A 78 -3.07 -5.09 6.39
CA PHE A 78 -2.79 -5.46 7.78
C PHE A 78 -1.64 -4.59 8.31
N ALA A 79 -1.77 -4.16 9.56
CA ALA A 79 -0.70 -3.52 10.31
C ALA A 79 -0.14 -4.53 11.33
N PRO A 80 1.08 -5.07 11.15
CA PRO A 80 1.67 -5.89 12.20
C PRO A 80 1.80 -5.10 13.51
N THR A 81 1.73 -5.79 14.65
CA THR A 81 1.90 -5.09 15.92
C THR A 81 3.39 -4.90 16.18
N SER A 82 3.84 -3.65 16.21
CA SER A 82 5.18 -3.32 16.68
C SER A 82 5.12 -2.84 18.15
N LYS A 83 6.10 -3.22 18.97
CA LYS A 83 6.09 -2.83 20.40
C LYS A 83 6.46 -1.35 20.54
N GLY A 84 5.44 -0.51 20.62
CA GLY A 84 5.54 0.91 20.96
C GLY A 84 5.76 1.85 19.78
N GLN A 85 5.70 1.35 18.53
CA GLN A 85 6.02 2.16 17.33
C GLN A 85 5.14 1.77 16.14
N LYS A 86 5.00 2.68 15.16
CA LYS A 86 4.35 2.41 13.87
C LYS A 86 5.45 2.27 12.81
N TYR A 87 5.23 1.44 11.80
CA TYR A 87 6.22 1.24 10.74
C TYR A 87 6.33 2.52 9.95
N ILE A 88 7.55 3.08 9.91
CA ILE A 88 7.89 4.30 9.19
C ILE A 88 7.40 5.55 9.94
N ARG A 89 8.31 6.14 10.72
CA ARG A 89 8.05 7.39 11.44
C ARG A 89 8.71 8.55 10.69
N MET A 90 8.11 9.73 10.74
CA MET A 90 8.83 10.97 10.49
C MET A 90 9.58 11.34 11.77
N CYS A 91 10.89 11.55 11.66
CA CYS A 91 11.65 12.08 12.79
C CYS A 91 11.24 13.55 12.99
N ARG A 92 10.35 13.81 13.95
CA ARG A 92 10.06 15.18 14.38
C ARG A 92 11.29 15.70 15.10
N LEU A 93 12.10 16.51 14.43
CA LEU A 93 13.14 17.31 15.07
C LEU A 93 12.51 18.03 16.27
N LEU A 94 12.98 17.69 17.47
CA LEU A 94 12.65 18.44 18.68
C LEU A 94 13.22 19.84 18.47
N PHE A 95 12.35 20.80 18.15
CA PHE A 95 12.71 22.21 18.23
C PHE A 95 13.25 22.47 19.63
N SER A 96 14.56 22.66 19.73
CA SER A 96 15.16 23.34 20.86
C SER A 96 14.62 24.76 20.80
N THR A 97 13.59 25.04 21.61
CA THR A 97 13.23 26.42 21.91
C THR A 97 14.40 26.98 22.69
N THR A 98 15.31 27.65 22.01
CA THR A 98 16.20 28.63 22.63
C THR A 98 15.32 29.74 23.17
N ASP A 99 14.87 29.59 24.42
CA ASP A 99 14.38 30.71 25.20
C ASP A 99 15.51 31.75 25.29
N ARG A 100 15.15 33.02 25.10
CA ARG A 100 16.03 34.21 25.11
C ARG A 100 16.61 34.52 26.50
N ARG A 101 16.77 33.53 27.36
CA ARG A 101 17.46 33.65 28.64
C ARG A 101 18.31 32.40 28.85
N GLY A 102 19.60 32.54 28.58
CA GLY A 102 20.58 31.47 28.80
C GLY A 102 20.52 30.95 30.24
N SER A 103 19.96 29.76 30.41
CA SER A 103 20.18 28.92 31.58
C SER A 103 19.75 27.49 31.24
N SER A 104 20.70 26.55 31.23
CA SER A 104 20.41 25.13 31.09
C SER A 104 19.84 24.61 32.41
N ILE A 105 18.61 24.11 32.40
CA ILE A 105 18.08 23.29 33.49
C ILE A 105 17.79 21.90 32.92
N LEU A 106 18.64 20.94 33.27
CA LEU A 106 18.37 19.52 33.14
C LEU A 106 17.18 19.16 34.05
N ASN A 107 16.01 18.87 33.48
CA ASN A 107 14.92 18.29 34.25
C ASN A 107 15.02 16.77 34.23
N THR A 108 15.50 16.25 35.36
CA THR A 108 15.46 14.85 35.76
C THR A 108 14.00 14.40 35.92
N ALA A 109 13.70 13.18 35.48
CA ALA A 109 12.40 12.54 35.62
C ALA A 109 11.88 12.59 37.08
N ARG A 110 10.66 13.10 37.27
CA ARG A 110 9.88 12.92 38.50
C ARG A 110 8.44 12.56 38.19
N SER A 111 7.99 11.55 38.93
CA SER A 111 6.68 10.91 38.99
C SER A 111 5.48 11.87 38.98
N LEU A 112 4.46 11.52 38.18
CA LEU A 112 3.12 12.11 38.20
C LEU A 112 2.38 11.81 39.52
N PRO A 113 1.62 12.77 40.10
CA PRO A 113 0.64 12.47 41.13
C PRO A 113 -0.68 11.95 40.53
N ARG A 114 -1.29 10.99 41.23
CA ARG A 114 -2.63 10.46 40.98
C ARG A 114 -3.71 11.53 41.17
N GLY A 115 -4.68 11.53 40.27
CA GLY A 115 -6.08 11.86 40.57
C GLY A 115 -6.64 13.09 39.86
N SER A 116 -7.35 12.89 38.75
CA SER A 116 -8.63 13.58 38.54
C SER A 116 -9.53 12.74 37.64
N THR A 117 -10.79 12.65 38.04
CA THR A 117 -11.85 11.79 37.51
C THR A 117 -12.38 12.31 36.18
N ALA A 118 -12.12 11.59 35.09
CA ALA A 118 -12.75 11.83 33.79
C ALA A 118 -14.08 11.07 33.69
N ARG A 119 -15.16 11.86 33.53
CA ARG A 119 -16.52 11.42 33.26
C ARG A 119 -16.56 10.70 31.90
N LYS A 120 -16.97 9.43 31.92
CA LYS A 120 -17.34 8.67 30.72
C LYS A 120 -18.51 9.38 30.04
N ASP A 121 -18.29 9.90 28.85
CA ASP A 121 -19.37 10.03 27.89
C ASP A 121 -19.05 9.17 26.66
N ARG A 122 -19.91 8.18 26.47
CA ARG A 122 -19.77 7.07 25.54
C ARG A 122 -20.72 7.36 24.39
N SER A 123 -20.20 7.97 23.34
CA SER A 123 -20.82 7.95 22.00
C SER A 123 -19.76 8.07 20.90
N LEU A 124 -18.79 7.17 20.91
CA LEU A 124 -18.02 6.87 19.71
C LEU A 124 -18.85 5.85 18.91
N ARG A 125 -19.72 6.36 18.04
CA ARG A 125 -20.20 5.58 16.91
C ARG A 125 -19.01 5.30 16.00
N GLU A 126 -18.91 4.03 15.61
CA GLU A 126 -17.97 3.46 14.66
C GLU A 126 -17.71 4.40 13.49
N ARG A 127 -16.52 5.00 13.48
CA ARG A 127 -15.79 5.31 12.25
C ARG A 127 -14.78 4.20 12.10
N GLU A 128 -15.19 3.21 11.33
CA GLU A 128 -14.36 2.15 10.78
C GLU A 128 -13.31 2.83 9.87
N LEU A 129 -12.16 3.15 10.46
CA LEU A 129 -11.02 3.81 9.81
C LEU A 129 -9.94 2.74 9.59
N ARG A 130 -9.69 2.46 8.30
CA ARG A 130 -8.49 1.93 7.61
C ARG A 130 -7.53 1.04 8.44
N PRO A 131 -7.27 -0.22 8.05
CA PRO A 131 -6.06 -0.87 8.50
C PRO A 131 -4.90 -0.36 7.65
N ASP A 132 -4.29 0.73 8.13
CA ASP A 132 -3.07 1.38 7.60
C ASP A 132 -1.86 0.45 7.79
N GLY A 133 -1.13 0.10 6.72
CA GLY A 133 -0.06 -0.91 6.78
C GLY A 133 0.21 -1.59 5.43
N LEU A 134 0.65 -2.84 5.45
CA LEU A 134 0.88 -3.66 4.25
C LEU A 134 -0.45 -4.02 3.58
N ASN A 135 -0.63 -3.57 2.34
CA ASN A 135 -1.90 -3.55 1.62
C ASN A 135 -1.83 -4.40 0.34
N PRO A 136 -2.62 -5.48 0.20
CA PRO A 136 -2.72 -6.20 -1.08
C PRO A 136 -3.40 -5.37 -2.19
N ASN A 137 -4.27 -4.42 -1.81
CA ASN A 137 -4.81 -3.33 -2.63
C ASN A 137 -5.27 -3.74 -4.05
N GLN A 138 -6.14 -4.75 -4.11
CA GLN A 138 -6.85 -5.17 -5.32
C GLN A 138 -8.05 -4.26 -5.58
N TRP A 139 -7.79 -3.03 -6.02
CA TRP A 139 -8.81 -1.99 -6.18
C TRP A 139 -9.60 -2.12 -7.48
N ASN A 140 -9.04 -2.75 -8.52
CA ASN A 140 -9.67 -2.93 -9.83
C ASN A 140 -9.90 -4.41 -10.18
N TRP A 141 -10.16 -5.22 -9.15
CA TRP A 141 -10.52 -6.62 -9.30
C TRP A 141 -11.74 -6.91 -8.45
N ASN A 142 -12.76 -7.55 -9.03
CA ASN A 142 -13.94 -7.95 -8.30
C ASN A 142 -13.91 -9.45 -8.02
N VAL A 143 -14.58 -9.82 -6.93
CA VAL A 143 -14.85 -11.21 -6.61
C VAL A 143 -15.44 -11.96 -7.81
N GLY A 144 -14.72 -12.98 -8.28
CA GLY A 144 -15.11 -13.83 -9.40
C GLY A 144 -14.48 -13.46 -10.75
N ASP A 145 -13.81 -12.30 -10.84
CA ASP A 145 -12.99 -11.96 -12.00
C ASP A 145 -11.76 -12.87 -12.07
N ALA A 146 -11.27 -13.13 -13.29
CA ALA A 146 -10.11 -13.99 -13.49
C ALA A 146 -8.83 -13.38 -12.90
N GLY A 147 -7.96 -14.24 -12.36
CA GLY A 147 -6.70 -13.84 -11.73
C GLY A 147 -6.80 -13.72 -10.21
N GLY A 148 -5.72 -13.26 -9.60
CA GLY A 148 -5.63 -13.18 -8.16
C GLY A 148 -4.29 -12.72 -7.61
N LEU A 149 -4.30 -12.31 -6.35
CA LEU A 149 -3.12 -11.86 -5.63
C LEU A 149 -3.16 -12.28 -4.15
N CYS A 150 -2.00 -12.71 -3.66
CA CYS A 150 -1.72 -13.01 -2.28
C CYS A 150 -0.47 -12.27 -1.81
N MET A 151 -0.59 -11.52 -0.72
CA MET A 151 0.55 -10.94 -0.02
C MET A 151 0.93 -11.83 1.16
N ASN A 152 2.21 -12.11 1.35
CA ASN A 152 2.76 -12.82 2.50
C ASN A 152 3.75 -11.91 3.23
N VAL A 153 3.59 -11.81 4.55
CA VAL A 153 4.36 -10.89 5.41
C VAL A 153 5.07 -11.70 6.48
N THR A 154 6.39 -11.53 6.59
CA THR A 154 7.20 -12.12 7.65
C THR A 154 7.48 -11.07 8.72
N TYR A 155 6.93 -11.27 9.93
CA TYR A 155 7.06 -10.33 11.03
C TYR A 155 7.63 -11.01 12.28
N PHE A 156 8.22 -10.23 13.19
CA PHE A 156 8.71 -10.77 14.45
C PHE A 156 7.56 -10.75 15.46
N ASN A 157 7.23 -11.88 16.09
CA ASN A 157 6.10 -11.99 17.03
C ASN A 157 6.25 -11.05 18.24
N ASN A 158 7.46 -10.58 18.52
CA ASN A 158 7.76 -9.61 19.56
C ASN A 158 7.65 -8.14 19.09
N GLY A 159 7.41 -7.90 17.79
CA GLY A 159 7.24 -6.58 17.18
C GLY A 159 8.51 -5.74 17.11
N THR A 160 9.70 -6.32 17.22
CA THR A 160 10.99 -5.58 17.16
C THR A 160 11.56 -5.63 15.75
N TYR A 161 12.12 -4.52 15.25
CA TYR A 161 12.77 -4.45 13.93
C TYR A 161 14.16 -3.80 14.07
N PRO A 162 15.07 -3.95 13.08
CA PRO A 162 16.42 -3.40 13.18
C PRO A 162 16.46 -1.89 13.47
N THR A 163 15.50 -1.14 12.93
CA THR A 163 15.30 0.29 13.20
C THR A 163 13.81 0.60 13.36
N GLU A 164 13.49 1.82 13.81
CA GLU A 164 12.10 2.31 13.86
C GLU A 164 11.52 2.67 12.47
N PHE A 165 12.35 2.60 11.43
CA PHE A 165 12.04 2.96 10.05
C PHE A 165 11.96 1.74 9.11
N THR A 166 12.39 0.57 9.60
CA THR A 166 12.47 -0.67 8.82
C THR A 166 11.14 -1.40 8.84
N ALA A 167 10.67 -1.81 7.67
CA ALA A 167 9.48 -2.63 7.51
C ALA A 167 9.79 -4.13 7.68
N PRO A 168 8.78 -4.96 7.99
CA PRO A 168 8.88 -6.40 7.78
C PRO A 168 9.13 -6.72 6.30
N GLU A 169 9.81 -7.84 6.07
CA GLU A 169 9.87 -8.46 4.75
C GLU A 169 8.46 -8.85 4.29
N PHE A 170 8.18 -8.60 3.02
CA PHE A 170 6.94 -9.02 2.40
C PHE A 170 7.15 -9.44 0.95
N GLN A 171 6.28 -10.34 0.49
CA GLN A 171 6.23 -10.78 -0.89
C GLN A 171 4.79 -10.78 -1.37
N ILE A 172 4.59 -10.56 -2.66
CA ILE A 172 3.29 -10.61 -3.30
C ILE A 172 3.37 -11.55 -4.49
N THR A 173 2.57 -12.60 -4.46
CA THR A 173 2.40 -13.53 -5.57
C THR A 173 1.08 -13.23 -6.26
N TRP A 174 1.10 -13.09 -7.58
CA TRP A 174 -0.09 -12.71 -8.33
C TRP A 174 -0.07 -13.25 -9.76
N GLN A 175 -1.25 -13.26 -10.38
CA GLN A 175 -1.48 -13.57 -11.78
C GLN A 175 -2.76 -12.86 -12.21
N TYR A 176 -2.70 -12.06 -13.27
CA TYR A 176 -3.91 -11.42 -13.83
C TYR A 176 -3.92 -11.54 -15.35
N PRO A 177 -5.11 -11.71 -15.97
CA PRO A 177 -5.25 -11.55 -17.40
C PRO A 177 -4.92 -10.11 -17.81
N GLN A 178 -4.76 -9.87 -19.11
CA GLN A 178 -4.61 -8.51 -19.62
C GLN A 178 -5.90 -7.71 -19.37
N GLY A 179 -5.77 -6.58 -18.67
CA GLY A 179 -6.86 -5.63 -18.45
C GLY A 179 -7.20 -4.80 -19.69
N PRO A 180 -8.29 -4.02 -19.67
CA PRO A 180 -8.64 -3.14 -20.77
C PRO A 180 -7.59 -2.04 -20.96
N ALA A 181 -7.35 -1.61 -22.21
CA ALA A 181 -6.35 -0.58 -22.52
C ALA A 181 -6.63 0.77 -21.84
N THR A 182 -7.87 1.04 -21.45
CA THR A 182 -8.25 2.25 -20.73
C THR A 182 -7.84 2.18 -19.26
N ASP A 183 -7.91 1.00 -18.63
CA ASP A 183 -7.69 0.82 -17.20
C ASP A 183 -7.04 -0.56 -16.93
N PRO A 184 -5.73 -0.71 -17.23
CA PRO A 184 -5.09 -2.02 -17.32
C PRO A 184 -4.58 -2.58 -15.98
N VAL A 185 -4.57 -1.77 -14.92
CA VAL A 185 -4.02 -2.14 -13.60
C VAL A 185 -5.10 -2.80 -12.77
N HIS A 186 -4.82 -3.97 -12.19
CA HIS A 186 -5.76 -4.71 -11.34
C HIS A 186 -5.59 -4.40 -9.85
N ALA A 187 -4.34 -4.16 -9.44
CA ALA A 187 -3.98 -3.97 -8.05
C ALA A 187 -2.69 -3.14 -7.91
N PHE A 188 -2.52 -2.49 -6.78
CA PHE A 188 -1.25 -1.87 -6.38
C PHE A 188 -0.85 -2.34 -4.98
N PRO A 189 -0.44 -3.62 -4.81
CA PRO A 189 0.07 -4.12 -3.54
C PRO A 189 1.24 -3.28 -3.04
N ASN A 190 1.14 -2.77 -1.83
CA ASN A 190 2.10 -1.80 -1.29
C ASN A 190 2.31 -1.92 0.22
N ILE A 191 3.39 -1.32 0.69
CA ILE A 191 3.50 -0.84 2.05
C ILE A 191 3.21 0.66 2.06
N GLN A 192 2.23 1.08 2.88
CA GLN A 192 1.88 2.47 3.06
C GLN A 192 2.50 3.03 4.34
N LEU A 193 2.98 4.26 4.29
CA LEU A 193 3.42 5.01 5.47
C LEU A 193 2.26 5.17 6.47
N ASP A 194 2.45 4.66 7.70
CA ASP A 194 1.52 4.82 8.83
C ASP A 194 2.13 5.73 9.91
N GLY A 195 1.42 6.78 10.31
CA GLY A 195 1.77 7.59 11.48
C GLY A 195 1.26 9.03 11.42
N ASP A 196 1.53 9.80 12.48
CA ASP A 196 1.22 11.25 12.56
C ASP A 196 2.17 12.11 11.69
N SER A 197 3.00 11.45 10.89
CA SER A 197 4.05 12.00 10.03
C SER A 197 3.49 12.77 8.84
N LEU A 198 2.44 12.22 8.24
CA LEU A 198 1.71 12.83 7.14
C LEU A 198 0.25 13.03 7.57
N PRO A 199 -0.46 13.99 6.95
CA PRO A 199 0.00 14.92 5.93
C PRO A 199 0.86 16.08 6.45
N ALA A 200 1.91 16.42 5.70
CA ALA A 200 2.84 17.52 5.97
C ALA A 200 3.00 18.43 4.72
N PRO A 201 3.14 19.76 4.87
CA PRO A 201 3.50 20.63 3.76
C PRO A 201 4.86 20.21 3.18
N ILE A 202 4.98 20.12 1.85
CA ILE A 202 6.18 19.58 1.22
C ILE A 202 7.42 20.41 1.55
N ASN A 203 7.29 21.74 1.63
CA ASN A 203 8.38 22.64 2.02
C ASN A 203 8.90 22.44 3.45
N THR A 204 8.19 21.68 4.30
CA THR A 204 8.69 21.31 5.63
C THR A 204 9.50 20.03 5.59
N ILE A 205 9.39 19.22 4.54
CA ILE A 205 10.12 17.94 4.41
C ILE A 205 11.52 18.23 3.89
N SER A 206 12.53 18.00 4.73
CA SER A 206 13.93 18.21 4.38
C SER A 206 14.57 17.00 3.73
N LYS A 207 14.04 15.80 3.97
CA LYS A 207 14.64 14.54 3.53
C LYS A 207 13.60 13.42 3.44
N MET A 208 13.78 12.52 2.48
CA MET A 208 13.06 11.26 2.31
C MET A 208 14.10 10.18 1.96
N ASP A 209 14.74 9.64 2.99
CA ASP A 209 15.82 8.67 2.86
C ASP A 209 15.26 7.25 2.74
N LEU A 210 15.67 6.54 1.70
CA LEU A 210 15.21 5.19 1.41
C LEU A 210 16.37 4.21 1.51
N ASP A 211 16.10 3.02 2.02
CA ASP A 211 16.92 1.83 1.80
C ASP A 211 16.01 0.70 1.31
N LEU A 212 16.16 0.36 0.04
CA LEU A 212 15.25 -0.49 -0.70
C LEU A 212 16.03 -1.60 -1.41
N GLU A 213 15.52 -2.82 -1.28
CA GLU A 213 15.90 -3.97 -2.09
C GLU A 213 14.64 -4.74 -2.46
N TRP A 214 14.52 -5.12 -3.73
CA TRP A 214 13.39 -5.89 -4.22
C TRP A 214 13.77 -6.77 -5.41
N THR A 215 12.97 -7.81 -5.65
CA THR A 215 13.11 -8.68 -6.81
C THR A 215 11.75 -8.99 -7.44
N TYR A 216 11.77 -9.33 -8.73
CA TYR A 216 10.64 -9.92 -9.42
C TYR A 216 11.06 -11.28 -9.99
N ALA A 217 10.20 -12.27 -9.84
CA ALA A 217 10.47 -13.63 -10.25
C ALA A 217 9.25 -14.31 -10.86
N THR A 218 9.49 -15.22 -11.80
CA THR A 218 8.46 -16.19 -12.21
C THR A 218 8.30 -17.27 -11.15
N GLY A 219 7.08 -17.79 -11.01
CA GLY A 219 6.73 -18.79 -10.02
C GLY A 219 6.19 -18.21 -8.71
N ASN A 220 5.63 -19.11 -7.92
CA ASN A 220 4.99 -18.80 -6.65
C ASN A 220 6.01 -18.82 -5.50
N GLY A 221 6.13 -17.70 -4.78
CA GLY A 221 7.01 -17.56 -3.62
C GLY A 221 8.50 -17.56 -3.97
N THR A 222 8.85 -17.42 -5.25
CA THR A 222 10.25 -17.32 -5.69
C THR A 222 10.81 -15.97 -5.26
N THR A 223 11.87 -15.98 -4.45
CA THR A 223 12.52 -14.75 -3.96
C THR A 223 13.75 -14.35 -4.77
N GLU A 224 14.34 -15.28 -5.51
CA GLU A 224 15.47 -15.02 -6.42
C GLU A 224 15.01 -14.29 -7.68
N ALA A 225 15.67 -13.18 -8.01
CA ALA A 225 15.32 -12.38 -9.18
C ALA A 225 15.41 -13.21 -10.47
N SER A 226 14.33 -13.19 -11.26
CA SER A 226 14.37 -13.71 -12.62
C SER A 226 15.14 -12.78 -13.55
N THR A 227 15.76 -13.34 -14.58
CA THR A 227 16.41 -12.54 -15.62
C THR A 227 15.38 -11.72 -16.40
N ALA A 228 15.79 -10.58 -16.96
CA ALA A 228 14.92 -9.77 -17.83
C ALA A 228 14.33 -10.58 -19.00
N ALA A 229 15.09 -11.55 -19.54
CA ALA A 229 14.62 -12.44 -20.60
C ALA A 229 13.51 -13.39 -20.11
N ALA A 230 13.63 -13.93 -18.89
CA ALA A 230 12.60 -14.78 -18.29
C ALA A 230 11.31 -13.99 -18.01
N LEU A 231 11.42 -12.79 -17.44
CA LEU A 231 10.27 -11.91 -17.21
C LEU A 231 9.58 -11.50 -18.52
N THR A 232 10.35 -11.25 -19.57
CA THR A 232 9.84 -10.97 -20.92
C THR A 232 9.14 -12.20 -21.52
N ALA A 233 9.72 -13.39 -21.38
CA ALA A 233 9.13 -14.63 -21.89
C ALA A 233 7.81 -14.98 -21.17
N ALA A 234 7.73 -14.69 -19.88
CA ALA A 234 6.50 -14.82 -19.09
C ALA A 234 5.45 -13.73 -19.41
N ASN A 235 5.76 -12.79 -20.32
CA ASN A 235 4.89 -11.67 -20.68
C ASN A 235 4.44 -10.85 -19.44
N LEU A 236 5.36 -10.62 -18.51
CA LEU A 236 5.12 -9.81 -17.33
C LEU A 236 4.91 -8.34 -17.71
N ASN A 237 3.78 -7.77 -17.30
CA ASN A 237 3.51 -6.34 -17.35
C ASN A 237 3.28 -5.85 -15.91
N THR A 238 4.20 -5.02 -15.41
CA THR A 238 4.16 -4.45 -14.06
C THR A 238 5.21 -3.34 -13.91
N ASN A 239 5.10 -2.50 -12.89
CA ASN A 239 6.15 -1.59 -12.45
C ASN A 239 6.57 -1.88 -11.00
N VAL A 240 7.59 -1.17 -10.52
CA VAL A 240 7.90 -1.06 -9.09
C VAL A 240 8.05 0.41 -8.77
N ALA A 241 7.22 0.92 -7.87
CA ALA A 241 7.01 2.34 -7.73
C ALA A 241 6.81 2.77 -6.27
N ILE A 242 7.28 3.98 -5.98
CA ILE A 242 6.72 4.82 -4.93
C ILE A 242 5.54 5.57 -5.52
N ASP A 243 4.49 5.69 -4.75
CA ASP A 243 3.27 6.42 -5.09
C ASP A 243 2.93 7.43 -3.98
N MET A 244 2.80 8.70 -4.37
CA MET A 244 2.61 9.84 -3.48
C MET A 244 1.47 10.71 -3.95
N PHE A 245 0.54 11.04 -3.05
CA PHE A 245 -0.54 11.97 -3.37
C PHE A 245 -0.38 13.30 -2.66
N MET A 246 -0.57 14.38 -3.42
CA MET A 246 -0.38 15.75 -2.97
C MET A 246 -1.60 16.60 -3.30
N ASP A 247 -1.92 17.53 -2.40
CA ASP A 247 -3.00 18.49 -2.60
C ASP A 247 -2.81 19.71 -1.70
N ALA A 248 -3.28 20.88 -2.14
CA ALA A 248 -3.35 22.08 -1.32
C ALA A 248 -4.25 21.89 -0.08
N ASP A 249 -5.28 21.06 -0.19
CA ASP A 249 -6.12 20.62 0.91
C ASP A 249 -5.53 19.39 1.62
N LYS A 250 -5.19 19.57 2.89
CA LYS A 250 -4.60 18.56 3.78
C LYS A 250 -5.41 17.25 3.85
N LYS A 251 -6.74 17.27 3.67
CA LYS A 251 -7.57 16.05 3.71
C LYS A 251 -7.58 15.35 2.37
N LYS A 252 -7.67 16.10 1.27
CA LYS A 252 -7.62 15.53 -0.08
C LYS A 252 -6.28 14.85 -0.36
N SER A 253 -5.16 15.40 0.13
CA SER A 253 -3.84 14.79 -0.06
C SER A 253 -3.68 13.40 0.55
N GLN A 254 -4.56 12.99 1.46
CA GLN A 254 -4.58 11.65 2.06
C GLN A 254 -5.46 10.63 1.30
N SER A 255 -6.02 11.04 0.15
CA SER A 255 -6.97 10.27 -0.63
C SER A 255 -6.44 10.09 -2.06
N PRO A 256 -6.02 8.87 -2.44
CA PRO A 256 -5.59 8.57 -3.81
C PRO A 256 -6.59 8.98 -4.88
N SER A 257 -7.90 8.96 -4.60
CA SER A 257 -8.94 9.34 -5.57
C SER A 257 -9.28 10.84 -5.60
N ASP A 258 -8.97 11.59 -4.53
CA ASP A 258 -9.42 12.98 -4.40
C ASP A 258 -8.29 14.01 -4.51
N ALA A 259 -7.03 13.58 -4.34
CA ALA A 259 -5.87 14.44 -4.45
C ALA A 259 -5.71 14.97 -5.88
N THR A 260 -5.32 16.23 -6.02
CA THR A 260 -5.11 16.85 -7.33
C THR A 260 -3.89 16.27 -8.05
N TYR A 261 -2.86 15.85 -7.30
CA TYR A 261 -1.58 15.41 -7.84
C TYR A 261 -1.24 14.01 -7.38
N GLU A 262 -0.72 13.22 -8.31
CA GLU A 262 -0.09 11.92 -8.08
C GLU A 262 1.37 12.02 -8.56
N VAL A 263 2.32 11.79 -7.67
CA VAL A 263 3.75 11.82 -7.99
C VAL A 263 4.34 10.45 -7.73
N MET A 264 4.79 9.79 -8.79
CA MET A 264 5.36 8.46 -8.71
C MET A 264 6.87 8.47 -8.98
N VAL A 265 7.58 7.54 -8.35
CA VAL A 265 8.99 7.24 -8.67
C VAL A 265 9.09 5.77 -9.02
N TRP A 266 9.25 5.48 -10.32
CA TRP A 266 9.33 4.12 -10.84
C TRP A 266 10.79 3.66 -10.92
N PHE A 267 11.11 2.65 -10.12
CA PHE A 267 12.41 1.98 -10.12
C PHE A 267 12.52 0.93 -11.23
N ALA A 268 11.39 0.44 -11.74
CA ALA A 268 11.35 -0.45 -12.89
C ALA A 268 10.00 -0.41 -13.60
N ALA A 269 10.01 -0.77 -14.87
CA ALA A 269 8.82 -1.15 -15.64
C ALA A 269 9.16 -2.38 -16.50
N PHE A 270 8.24 -3.34 -16.55
CA PHE A 270 8.35 -4.55 -17.35
C PHE A 270 7.16 -4.65 -18.28
N GLY A 271 7.39 -5.15 -19.49
CA GLY A 271 6.35 -5.40 -20.48
C GLY A 271 5.88 -4.14 -21.23
N PRO A 272 5.38 -4.30 -22.47
CA PRO A 272 5.02 -3.18 -23.33
C PRO A 272 3.76 -2.43 -22.88
N ALA A 273 2.89 -3.05 -22.07
CA ALA A 273 1.68 -2.42 -21.55
C ALA A 273 1.95 -1.51 -20.34
N THR A 274 3.16 -1.53 -19.79
CA THR A 274 3.54 -0.74 -18.61
C THR A 274 4.33 0.49 -19.05
N GLN A 275 3.66 1.64 -19.08
CA GLN A 275 4.28 2.91 -19.48
C GLN A 275 3.82 4.03 -18.55
N PRO A 276 4.70 4.98 -18.18
CA PRO A 276 4.27 6.15 -17.44
C PRO A 276 3.30 6.97 -18.30
N LEU A 277 2.31 7.58 -17.64
CA LEU A 277 1.45 8.55 -18.30
C LEU A 277 2.30 9.70 -18.86
N GLY A 278 2.00 10.13 -20.08
CA GLY A 278 2.74 11.18 -20.76
C GLY A 278 4.00 10.71 -21.49
N LEU A 279 4.31 9.40 -21.51
CA LEU A 279 5.44 8.86 -22.30
C LEU A 279 5.46 9.38 -23.76
N PRO A 280 4.33 9.40 -24.52
CA PRO A 280 4.33 9.90 -25.90
C PRO A 280 4.56 11.41 -26.02
N LYS A 281 4.34 12.19 -24.94
CA LYS A 281 4.59 13.64 -24.91
C LYS A 281 6.06 13.99 -24.73
N GLY A 282 6.87 13.01 -24.32
CA GLY A 282 8.30 13.16 -24.11
C GLY A 282 8.68 13.56 -22.69
N VAL A 283 9.99 13.64 -22.46
CA VAL A 283 10.58 13.91 -21.14
C VAL A 283 10.47 15.39 -20.80
N LEU A 284 9.94 15.71 -19.62
CA LEU A 284 9.90 17.08 -19.08
C LEU A 284 11.23 17.47 -18.43
N ALA A 285 11.83 16.55 -17.69
CA ALA A 285 13.06 16.79 -16.93
C ALA A 285 13.82 15.49 -16.72
N THR A 286 15.13 15.60 -16.46
CA THR A 286 15.97 14.46 -16.07
C THR A 286 16.71 14.79 -14.79
N LYS A 287 16.81 13.82 -13.89
CA LYS A 287 17.54 13.96 -12.63
C LYS A 287 18.30 12.68 -12.32
N THR A 288 19.55 12.82 -11.91
CA THR A 288 20.37 11.70 -11.43
C THR A 288 20.54 11.84 -9.92
N ILE A 289 20.19 10.78 -9.19
CA ILE A 289 20.42 10.65 -7.74
C ILE A 289 21.09 9.31 -7.48
N ASN A 290 22.17 9.30 -6.69
CA ASN A 290 22.91 8.09 -6.32
C ASN A 290 23.24 7.15 -7.48
N GLY A 291 23.63 7.72 -8.63
CA GLY A 291 24.00 6.96 -9.83
C GLY A 291 22.83 6.48 -10.69
N ALA A 292 21.59 6.57 -10.20
CA ALA A 292 20.38 6.26 -10.94
C ALA A 292 19.85 7.50 -11.65
N THR A 293 19.50 7.38 -12.94
CA THR A 293 18.89 8.46 -13.72
C THR A 293 17.40 8.21 -13.88
N PHE A 294 16.62 9.26 -13.62
CA PHE A 294 15.17 9.28 -13.76
C PHE A 294 14.77 10.37 -14.76
N SER A 295 13.81 10.06 -15.62
CA SER A 295 13.17 11.00 -16.52
C SER A 295 11.73 11.25 -16.07
N LEU A 296 11.35 12.52 -15.98
CA LEU A 296 10.02 12.95 -15.58
C LEU A 296 9.07 12.98 -16.77
N TYR A 297 7.91 12.34 -16.61
CA TYR A 297 6.78 12.37 -17.52
C TYR A 297 5.55 12.96 -16.82
N HIS A 298 4.61 13.46 -17.60
CA HIS A 298 3.42 14.14 -17.08
C HIS A 298 2.21 13.97 -18.00
N ASP A 299 1.08 13.56 -17.41
CA ASP A 299 -0.24 13.59 -18.05
C ASP A 299 -1.35 13.59 -17.00
N GLN A 300 -2.60 13.59 -17.45
CA GLN A 300 -3.76 13.40 -16.58
C GLN A 300 -4.28 11.96 -16.64
N ASN A 301 -4.63 11.41 -15.47
CA ASN A 301 -5.35 10.14 -15.38
C ASN A 301 -6.86 10.32 -15.60
N GLN A 302 -7.64 9.24 -15.54
CA GLN A 302 -9.09 9.27 -15.75
C GLN A 302 -9.85 10.11 -14.71
N ASN A 303 -9.29 10.25 -13.51
CA ASN A 303 -9.82 11.08 -12.43
C ASN A 303 -9.47 12.57 -12.61
N LYS A 304 -8.78 12.93 -13.69
CA LYS A 304 -8.26 14.28 -13.97
C LYS A 304 -7.23 14.76 -12.94
N GLN A 305 -6.56 13.82 -12.28
CA GLN A 305 -5.41 14.11 -11.44
C GLN A 305 -4.21 14.32 -12.35
N GLU A 306 -3.35 15.26 -11.98
CA GLU A 306 -2.08 15.51 -12.67
C GLU A 306 -1.06 14.48 -12.18
N VAL A 307 -0.69 13.54 -13.04
CA VAL A 307 0.22 12.43 -12.74
C VAL A 307 1.61 12.76 -13.25
N LEU A 308 2.56 12.82 -12.33
CA LEU A 308 3.97 13.02 -12.60
C LEU A 308 4.74 11.76 -12.28
N THR A 309 5.48 11.21 -13.24
CA THR A 309 6.24 9.97 -13.03
C THR A 309 7.71 10.17 -13.31
N TRP A 310 8.53 10.04 -12.27
CA TRP A 310 9.98 9.87 -12.40
C TRP A 310 10.27 8.42 -12.77
N TYR A 311 10.59 8.17 -14.03
CA TYR A 311 10.80 6.83 -14.58
C TYR A 311 12.28 6.54 -14.81
N SER A 312 12.78 5.43 -14.25
CA SER A 312 14.11 4.92 -14.59
C SER A 312 14.05 3.98 -15.79
N THR A 313 14.94 4.20 -16.77
CA THR A 313 14.98 3.41 -18.01
C THR A 313 15.58 2.01 -17.84
N GLN A 314 16.22 1.73 -16.71
CA GLN A 314 16.75 0.41 -16.36
C GLN A 314 16.25 0.03 -14.96
N PRO A 315 15.89 -1.25 -14.72
CA PRO A 315 15.47 -1.68 -13.39
C PRO A 315 16.53 -1.41 -12.32
N ILE A 316 16.12 -0.75 -11.24
CA ILE A 316 16.93 -0.48 -10.04
C ILE A 316 16.42 -1.40 -8.93
N LEU A 317 17.06 -2.56 -8.76
CA LEU A 317 16.67 -3.57 -7.76
C LEU A 317 17.08 -3.18 -6.33
N GLU A 318 18.14 -2.39 -6.22
CA GLU A 318 18.66 -1.86 -4.95
C GLU A 318 18.82 -0.35 -5.06
N PHE A 319 18.30 0.37 -4.07
CA PHE A 319 18.44 1.81 -3.98
C PHE A 319 18.62 2.24 -2.53
N SER A 320 19.65 3.04 -2.27
CA SER A 320 19.85 3.66 -0.97
C SER A 320 20.10 5.16 -1.15
N GLY A 321 19.26 5.99 -0.52
CA GLY A 321 19.46 7.41 -0.29
C GLY A 321 18.22 8.29 -0.47
N ASP A 322 18.45 9.60 -0.55
CA ASP A 322 17.40 10.63 -0.49
C ASP A 322 16.74 10.90 -1.85
N ILE A 323 15.41 10.73 -1.92
CA ILE A 323 14.60 11.01 -3.12
C ILE A 323 14.02 12.43 -3.16
N THR A 324 14.14 13.23 -2.10
CA THR A 324 13.69 14.63 -2.06
C THR A 324 14.17 15.47 -3.26
N PRO A 325 15.39 15.28 -3.82
CA PRO A 325 15.82 16.00 -5.02
C PRO A 325 14.99 15.74 -6.28
N LEU A 326 14.28 14.60 -6.38
CA LEU A 326 13.31 14.35 -7.47
C LEU A 326 12.06 15.21 -7.29
N ILE A 327 11.54 15.27 -6.07
CA ILE A 327 10.34 16.05 -5.73
C ILE A 327 10.62 17.55 -5.93
N ASN A 328 11.74 18.03 -5.38
CA ASN A 328 12.14 19.44 -5.49
C ASN A 328 12.37 19.87 -6.95
N ALA A 329 12.82 18.96 -7.81
CA ALA A 329 13.02 19.26 -9.23
C ALA A 329 11.71 19.61 -9.95
N ILE A 330 10.56 19.08 -9.51
CA ILE A 330 9.24 19.41 -10.08
C ILE A 330 8.95 20.91 -9.89
N PHE A 331 9.22 21.45 -8.70
CA PHE A 331 8.96 22.86 -8.40
C PHE A 331 9.83 23.84 -9.19
N THR A 332 11.01 23.39 -9.62
CA THR A 332 11.90 24.20 -10.47
C THR A 332 11.38 24.40 -11.89
N LEU A 333 10.44 23.56 -12.35
CA LEU A 333 9.88 23.65 -13.70
C LEU A 333 8.97 24.86 -13.87
N GLN A 334 8.35 25.34 -12.78
CA GLN A 334 7.44 26.49 -12.77
C GLN A 334 6.34 26.42 -13.86
N LEU A 335 5.90 25.21 -14.20
CA LEU A 335 4.83 24.98 -15.17
C LEU A 335 3.47 25.09 -14.48
N PRO A 336 2.46 25.72 -15.13
CA PRO A 336 1.12 25.75 -14.59
C PRO A 336 0.54 24.34 -14.50
N GLY A 337 -0.24 24.06 -13.45
CA GLY A 337 -0.87 22.76 -13.25
C GLY A 337 0.04 21.70 -12.61
N LEU A 338 1.24 22.07 -12.16
CA LEU A 338 2.10 21.19 -11.36
C LEU A 338 1.95 21.49 -9.85
N PRO A 339 2.28 20.54 -8.96
CA PRO A 339 2.23 20.77 -7.53
C PRO A 339 3.17 21.90 -7.08
N SER A 340 2.81 22.53 -5.96
CA SER A 340 3.57 23.59 -5.29
C SER A 340 4.26 23.07 -4.04
N GLU A 341 5.38 23.68 -3.65
CA GLU A 341 6.08 23.39 -2.38
C GLU A 341 5.18 23.58 -1.14
N THR A 342 4.12 24.37 -1.25
CA THR A 342 3.16 24.60 -0.16
C THR A 342 2.06 23.54 -0.06
N ASP A 343 1.94 22.67 -1.05
CA ASP A 343 0.95 21.59 -1.01
C ASP A 343 1.32 20.57 0.07
N TYR A 344 0.32 19.82 0.53
CA TYR A 344 0.53 18.75 1.49
C TYR A 344 0.83 17.45 0.76
N LEU A 345 1.93 16.80 1.12
CA LEU A 345 2.08 15.36 0.90
C LEU A 345 1.23 14.66 1.96
N GLY A 346 0.25 13.85 1.55
CA GLY A 346 -0.67 13.20 2.50
C GLY A 346 -0.74 11.69 2.42
N TYR A 347 -0.27 11.13 1.31
CA TYR A 347 -0.18 9.69 1.11
C TYR A 347 1.19 9.37 0.54
N TRP A 348 1.80 8.30 1.05
CA TRP A 348 3.08 7.79 0.58
C TRP A 348 3.06 6.28 0.70
N SER A 349 3.39 5.57 -0.37
CA SER A 349 3.49 4.12 -0.35
C SER A 349 4.54 3.62 -1.33
N PHE A 350 5.04 2.42 -1.09
CA PHE A 350 5.95 1.70 -1.98
C PHE A 350 5.36 0.34 -2.33
N GLY A 351 5.34 0.01 -3.62
CA GLY A 351 4.70 -1.20 -4.10
C GLY A 351 4.96 -1.48 -5.56
N SER A 352 4.06 -2.26 -6.16
CA SER A 352 4.12 -2.65 -7.55
C SER A 352 2.72 -2.70 -8.15
N GLU A 353 2.48 -2.05 -9.28
CA GLU A 353 1.20 -2.14 -9.98
C GLU A 353 1.12 -3.45 -10.76
N ALA A 354 0.12 -4.27 -10.46
CA ALA A 354 -0.12 -5.55 -11.12
C ALA A 354 -1.00 -5.32 -12.37
N PHE A 355 -0.37 -5.22 -13.55
CA PHE A 355 -1.10 -5.07 -14.81
C PHE A 355 -1.55 -6.44 -15.30
N SER A 356 -0.61 -7.30 -15.72
CA SER A 356 -0.96 -8.64 -16.22
C SER A 356 0.24 -9.55 -16.34
N CYS A 357 0.03 -10.83 -16.11
CA CYS A 357 0.96 -11.89 -16.46
C CYS A 357 0.17 -13.20 -16.63
N PRO A 358 0.31 -13.91 -17.76
CA PRO A 358 -0.33 -15.21 -17.95
C PRO A 358 0.23 -16.29 -17.02
N GLU A 359 1.41 -16.08 -16.44
CA GLU A 359 2.05 -16.97 -15.47
C GLU A 359 1.95 -16.38 -14.06
N VAL A 360 2.10 -17.24 -13.05
CA VAL A 360 2.23 -16.78 -11.67
C VAL A 360 3.60 -16.14 -11.49
N VAL A 361 3.64 -14.93 -10.93
CA VAL A 361 4.85 -14.18 -10.61
C VAL A 361 4.87 -13.75 -9.15
N THR A 362 6.06 -13.48 -8.63
CA THR A 362 6.27 -13.01 -7.27
C THR A 362 7.11 -11.74 -7.26
N PHE A 363 6.60 -10.70 -6.61
CA PHE A 363 7.33 -9.51 -6.19
C PHE A 363 7.81 -9.71 -4.75
N ASN A 364 9.09 -9.61 -4.48
CA ASN A 364 9.66 -9.82 -3.15
C ASN A 364 10.41 -8.58 -2.67
N VAL A 365 10.19 -8.19 -1.42
CA VAL A 365 10.81 -7.02 -0.78
C VAL A 365 11.47 -7.47 0.53
N PRO A 366 12.72 -7.99 0.45
CA PRO A 366 13.45 -8.46 1.63
C PRO A 366 13.92 -7.32 2.54
N ARG A 367 14.09 -6.11 1.98
CA ARG A 367 14.56 -4.95 2.73
C ARG A 367 13.88 -3.68 2.25
N PHE A 368 13.22 -3.02 3.19
CA PHE A 368 12.63 -1.72 2.99
C PHE A 368 12.73 -0.89 4.26
N SER A 369 13.28 0.31 4.14
CA SER A 369 13.33 1.31 5.19
C SER A 369 13.06 2.69 4.59
N LEU A 370 12.30 3.51 5.31
CA LEU A 370 12.03 4.90 4.92
C LEU A 370 12.17 5.80 6.16
N ASP A 371 12.97 6.85 6.03
CA ASP A 371 13.04 7.93 7.02
C ASP A 371 12.63 9.26 6.35
N ILE A 372 11.60 9.90 6.89
CA ILE A 372 11.18 11.23 6.45
C ILE A 372 11.52 12.22 7.55
N GLU A 373 12.26 13.27 7.20
CA GLU A 373 12.63 14.32 8.15
C GLU A 373 11.91 15.62 7.80
N THR A 374 11.43 16.35 8.81
CA THR A 374 10.97 17.74 8.67
C THR A 374 11.93 18.72 9.32
N ALA A 375 12.14 19.86 8.66
CA ALA A 375 12.92 21.00 9.15
C ALA A 375 12.20 21.84 10.22
#